data_AF-A0A7W0IDB5-F1
#
_entry.id   AF-A0A7W0IDB5-F1
#
_cell.length_a   1.000
_cell.length_b   1.000
_cell.length_c   1.000
_cell.angle_alpha   90.00
_cell.angle_beta   90.00
_cell.angle_gamma   90.00
#
_symmetry.space_group_name_H-M   'P 1'
#
loop_
_entity.id
_entity.type
_entity.pdbx_description
1 polymer ?
#
loop_
_entity_poly.entity_id
_entity_poly.type
_entity_poly.pdbx_seq_one_letter_code
_entity_poly.pdbx_strand_id
1 'polypeptide(L)'
;MSAYRVVARRTGDWWALEVPDLPGVFSQAKRLEQADAAAREAIAVMLDVEPDTISVSVEPELSEEERAVLREAAEVRKARAEVEERERRVMQHAASTLTRSLSQRDAGRILGLSFQRVSQLLKDEPARRKTRRSKTSV
;
A
#
# COMPACT_ATOMS: atom_id res chain seq x y z
N MET A 1 -8.21 -18.14 -16.70
CA MET A 1 -8.85 -17.20 -15.77
C MET A 1 -9.04 -15.90 -16.52
N SER A 2 -10.28 -15.47 -16.73
CA SER A 2 -10.60 -14.25 -17.47
C SER A 2 -10.88 -13.12 -16.49
N ALA A 3 -10.30 -11.94 -16.72
CA ALA A 3 -10.46 -10.77 -15.86
C ALA A 3 -11.40 -9.76 -16.52
N TYR A 4 -12.49 -9.39 -15.84
CA TYR A 4 -13.48 -8.44 -16.33
C TYR A 4 -13.51 -7.17 -15.49
N ARG A 5 -13.58 -6.03 -16.16
CA ARG A 5 -13.85 -4.75 -15.52
C ARG A 5 -15.35 -4.63 -15.24
N VAL A 6 -15.70 -4.23 -14.02
CA VAL A 6 -17.08 -4.02 -13.59
C VAL A 6 -17.22 -2.57 -13.18
N VAL A 7 -18.15 -1.85 -13.79
CA VAL A 7 -18.47 -0.47 -13.40
C VAL A 7 -19.61 -0.51 -12.38
N ALA A 8 -19.37 0.06 -11.21
CA ALA A 8 -20.35 0.11 -10.13
C ALA A 8 -20.92 1.53 -9.98
N ARG A 9 -22.19 1.70 -10.27
CA ARG A 9 -22.90 2.98 -10.17
C ARG A 9 -23.84 2.98 -8.98
N ARG A 10 -23.81 4.04 -8.17
CA ARG A 10 -24.74 4.17 -7.05
C ARG A 10 -26.13 4.56 -7.55
N THR A 11 -27.13 3.71 -7.29
CA THR A 11 -28.54 3.91 -7.63
C THR A 11 -29.39 3.71 -6.38
N GLY A 12 -29.87 4.80 -5.80
CA GLY A 12 -30.59 4.77 -4.51
C GLY A 12 -29.74 4.09 -3.43
N ASP A 13 -30.29 3.02 -2.84
CA ASP A 13 -29.62 2.24 -1.79
C ASP A 13 -28.79 1.06 -2.30
N TRP A 14 -28.59 0.97 -3.62
CA TRP A 14 -27.89 -0.16 -4.27
C TRP A 14 -26.76 0.32 -5.17
N TRP A 15 -25.83 -0.59 -5.46
CA TRP A 15 -24.86 -0.47 -6.53
C TRP A 15 -25.36 -1.27 -7.72
N ALA A 16 -25.59 -0.60 -8.84
CA ALA A 16 -25.81 -1.25 -10.13
C ALA A 16 -24.44 -1.61 -10.72
N LEU A 17 -24.30 -2.85 -11.19
CA LEU A 17 -23.06 -3.40 -11.71
C LEU A 17 -23.22 -3.69 -13.19
N GLU A 18 -22.32 -3.12 -13.99
CA GLU A 18 -22.28 -3.27 -15.44
C GLU A 18 -20.92 -3.80 -15.86
N VAL A 19 -20.89 -4.71 -16.84
CA VAL A 19 -19.65 -5.26 -17.40
C VAL A 19 -19.50 -4.72 -18.81
N PRO A 20 -18.68 -3.67 -19.06
CA PRO A 20 -18.62 -3.03 -20.38
C PRO A 20 -18.26 -3.99 -21.51
N ASP A 21 -17.37 -4.96 -21.23
CA ASP A 21 -16.91 -5.95 -22.20
C ASP A 21 -17.93 -7.06 -22.47
N LEU A 22 -18.98 -7.17 -21.65
CA LEU A 22 -20.08 -8.13 -21.79
C LEU A 22 -21.44 -7.41 -21.73
N PRO A 23 -21.84 -6.72 -22.82
CA PRO A 23 -23.14 -6.08 -22.89
C PRO A 23 -24.28 -7.07 -22.58
N GLY A 24 -25.21 -6.67 -21.73
CA GLY A 24 -26.32 -7.52 -21.29
C GLY A 24 -26.08 -8.20 -19.93
N VAL A 25 -24.87 -8.18 -19.40
CA VAL A 25 -24.60 -8.61 -18.01
C VAL A 25 -24.89 -7.44 -17.07
N PHE A 26 -25.92 -7.61 -16.25
CA PHE A 26 -26.31 -6.68 -15.21
C PHE A 26 -26.44 -7.42 -13.88
N SER A 27 -25.95 -6.81 -12.82
CA SER A 27 -26.10 -7.30 -11.45
C SER A 27 -26.23 -6.12 -10.48
N GLN A 28 -26.46 -6.41 -9.21
CA GLN A 28 -26.53 -5.37 -8.19
C GLN A 28 -26.10 -5.88 -6.82
N ALA A 29 -25.63 -4.97 -5.98
CA ALA A 29 -25.24 -5.29 -4.60
C ALA A 29 -25.60 -4.14 -3.64
N LYS A 30 -25.84 -4.44 -2.35
CA LYS A 30 -26.11 -3.38 -1.35
C LYS A 30 -24.83 -2.62 -1.00
N ARG A 31 -23.68 -3.29 -1.08
CA ARG A 31 -22.37 -2.76 -0.69
C ARG A 31 -21.31 -3.19 -1.71
N LEU A 32 -20.29 -2.36 -1.92
CA LEU A 32 -19.19 -2.69 -2.84
C LEU A 32 -18.45 -3.97 -2.45
N GLU A 33 -18.37 -4.30 -1.16
CA GLU A 33 -17.77 -5.57 -0.68
C GLU A 33 -18.47 -6.83 -1.23
N GLN A 34 -19.73 -6.69 -1.65
CA GLN A 34 -20.54 -7.77 -2.24
C GLN A 34 -20.50 -7.75 -3.77
N ALA A 35 -19.98 -6.68 -4.37
CA ALA A 35 -20.06 -6.46 -5.82
C ALA A 35 -19.23 -7.48 -6.61
N ASP A 36 -18.06 -7.86 -6.10
CA ASP A 36 -17.20 -8.86 -6.73
C ASP A 36 -17.92 -10.19 -6.93
N ALA A 37 -18.54 -10.72 -5.87
CA ALA A 37 -19.27 -11.98 -5.91
C ALA A 37 -20.49 -11.87 -6.86
N ALA A 38 -21.29 -10.82 -6.70
CA ALA A 38 -22.50 -10.60 -7.50
C ALA A 38 -22.20 -10.42 -9.00
N ALA A 39 -21.08 -9.80 -9.35
CA ALA A 39 -20.65 -9.66 -10.74
C ALA A 39 -20.12 -10.97 -11.31
N ARG A 40 -19.30 -11.73 -10.55
CA ARG A 40 -18.81 -13.05 -11.00
C ARG A 40 -19.94 -14.01 -11.28
N GLU A 41 -20.94 -14.07 -10.41
CA GLU A 41 -22.13 -14.91 -10.60
C GLU A 41 -22.88 -14.53 -11.89
N ALA A 42 -23.11 -13.24 -12.13
CA ALA A 42 -23.81 -12.80 -13.33
C ALA A 42 -23.03 -13.09 -14.63
N ILE A 43 -21.70 -12.90 -14.61
CA ILE A 43 -20.82 -13.23 -15.74
C ILE A 43 -20.79 -14.75 -15.98
N ALA A 44 -20.69 -15.54 -14.92
CA ALA A 44 -20.69 -17.00 -14.98
C ALA A 44 -21.94 -17.55 -15.65
N VAL A 45 -23.10 -17.04 -15.26
CA VAL A 45 -24.39 -17.40 -15.85
C VAL A 45 -24.44 -17.02 -17.34
N MET A 46 -23.96 -15.83 -17.72
CA MET A 46 -23.94 -15.40 -19.11
C MET A 46 -23.02 -16.25 -20.00
N LEU A 47 -21.87 -16.64 -19.48
CA LEU A 47 -20.84 -17.37 -20.23
C LEU A 47 -20.96 -18.90 -20.12
N ASP A 48 -21.88 -19.39 -19.29
CA ASP A 48 -22.04 -20.81 -18.94
C ASP A 48 -20.73 -21.45 -18.46
N VAL A 49 -20.08 -20.79 -17.49
CA VAL A 49 -18.82 -21.23 -16.86
C VAL A 49 -18.90 -21.18 -15.34
N GLU A 50 -17.95 -21.80 -14.65
CA GLU A 50 -17.86 -21.73 -13.19
C GLU A 50 -17.40 -20.33 -12.71
N PRO A 51 -18.04 -19.74 -11.67
CA PRO A 51 -17.67 -18.41 -11.14
C PRO A 51 -16.20 -18.26 -10.72
N ASP A 52 -15.59 -19.32 -10.19
CA ASP A 52 -14.20 -19.29 -9.71
C ASP A 52 -13.17 -19.16 -10.84
N THR A 53 -13.58 -19.38 -12.09
CA THR A 53 -12.73 -19.17 -13.26
C THR A 53 -12.68 -17.70 -13.70
N ILE A 54 -13.52 -16.84 -13.09
CA ILE A 54 -13.71 -15.44 -13.41
C ILE A 54 -13.05 -14.57 -12.33
N SER A 55 -12.20 -13.65 -12.77
CA SER A 55 -11.70 -12.55 -11.96
C SER A 55 -12.45 -11.27 -12.33
N VAL A 56 -12.72 -10.41 -11.36
CA VAL A 56 -13.37 -9.12 -11.60
C VAL A 56 -12.59 -8.02 -10.91
N SER A 57 -12.64 -6.82 -11.50
CA SER A 57 -12.15 -5.57 -10.92
C SER A 57 -13.32 -4.60 -10.88
N VAL A 58 -13.87 -4.37 -9.69
CA VAL A 58 -14.99 -3.45 -9.48
C VAL A 58 -14.47 -2.02 -9.33
N GLU A 59 -14.94 -1.14 -10.22
CA GLU A 59 -14.60 0.27 -10.26
C GLU A 59 -15.86 1.11 -9.99
N PRO A 60 -15.98 1.75 -8.81
CA PRO A 60 -17.05 2.68 -8.55
C PRO A 60 -16.99 3.89 -9.49
N GLU A 61 -18.12 4.27 -10.06
CA GLU A 61 -18.26 5.57 -10.70
C GLU A 61 -18.23 6.65 -9.63
N LEU A 62 -17.21 7.50 -9.73
CA LEU A 62 -17.03 8.66 -8.88
C LEU A 62 -17.24 9.94 -9.72
N SER A 63 -17.50 11.05 -9.07
CA SER A 63 -17.41 12.38 -9.66
C SER A 63 -15.95 12.82 -9.82
N GLU A 64 -15.69 13.87 -10.61
CA GLU A 64 -14.35 14.46 -10.71
C GLU A 64 -13.87 15.04 -9.38
N GLU A 65 -14.77 15.59 -8.58
CA GLU A 65 -14.46 16.12 -7.25
C GLU A 65 -14.01 15.00 -6.30
N GLU A 66 -14.76 13.89 -6.23
CA GLU A 66 -14.39 12.72 -5.42
C GLU A 66 -13.05 12.12 -5.88
N ARG A 67 -12.83 12.01 -7.20
CA ARG A 67 -11.54 11.58 -7.75
C ARG A 67 -10.40 12.52 -7.35
N ALA A 68 -10.63 13.84 -7.37
CA ALA A 68 -9.63 14.82 -6.97
C ALA A 68 -9.24 14.67 -5.50
N VAL A 69 -10.22 14.52 -4.60
CA VAL A 69 -9.98 14.29 -3.17
C VAL A 69 -9.19 12.99 -2.94
N LEU A 70 -9.52 11.91 -3.64
CA LEU A 70 -8.78 10.65 -3.52
C LEU A 70 -7.35 10.75 -4.03
N ARG A 71 -7.11 11.50 -5.13
CA ARG A 71 -5.75 11.79 -5.62
C ARG A 71 -4.95 12.57 -4.59
N GLU A 72 -5.51 13.63 -4.02
CA GLU A 72 -4.87 14.41 -2.97
C GLU A 72 -4.53 13.55 -1.75
N ALA A 73 -5.48 12.73 -1.29
CA ALA A 73 -5.25 11.81 -0.18
C ALA A 73 -4.13 10.79 -0.47
N ALA A 74 -4.01 10.33 -1.72
CA ALA A 74 -2.93 9.45 -2.15
C ALA A 74 -1.56 10.15 -2.13
N GLU A 75 -1.49 11.39 -2.61
CA GLU A 75 -0.26 12.20 -2.58
C GLU A 75 0.18 12.49 -1.14
N VAL A 76 -0.75 12.84 -0.25
CA VAL A 76 -0.45 13.05 1.18
C VAL A 76 0.08 11.77 1.82
N ARG A 77 -0.51 10.60 1.52
CA ARG A 77 0.00 9.31 2.01
C ARG A 77 1.40 9.01 1.49
N LYS A 78 1.67 9.28 0.22
CA LYS A 78 2.99 9.10 -0.39
C LYS A 78 4.03 10.01 0.26
N ALA A 79 3.74 11.31 0.38
CA ALA A 79 4.63 12.27 1.02
C ALA A 79 4.93 11.88 2.49
N ARG A 80 3.91 11.41 3.23
CA ARG A 80 4.08 10.90 4.59
C ARG A 80 5.02 9.70 4.63
N ALA A 81 4.84 8.72 3.74
CA ALA A 81 5.71 7.54 3.68
C ALA A 81 7.17 7.91 3.38
N GLU A 82 7.40 8.89 2.51
CA GLU A 82 8.75 9.39 2.20
C GLU A 82 9.42 10.06 3.41
N VAL A 83 8.67 10.83 4.18
CA VAL A 83 9.14 11.47 5.43
C VAL A 83 9.44 10.42 6.50
N GLU A 84 8.53 9.46 6.73
CA GLU A 84 8.73 8.38 7.71
C GLU A 84 9.97 7.55 7.38
N GLU A 85 10.19 7.24 6.10
CA GLU A 85 11.36 6.50 5.65
C GLU A 85 12.65 7.32 5.79
N ARG A 86 12.60 8.63 5.52
CA ARG A 86 13.75 9.53 5.77
C ARG A 86 14.07 9.63 7.25
N GLU A 87 13.06 9.81 8.10
CA GLU A 87 13.20 9.85 9.56
C GLU A 87 13.85 8.57 10.07
N ARG A 88 13.35 7.40 9.63
CA ARG A 88 13.93 6.10 9.99
C ARG A 88 15.41 6.04 9.68
N ARG A 89 15.83 6.43 8.46
CA ARG A 89 17.25 6.44 8.07
C ARG A 89 18.09 7.41 8.90
N VAL A 90 17.58 8.60 9.18
CA VAL A 90 18.28 9.59 10.02
C VAL A 90 18.44 9.08 11.44
N MET A 91 17.40 8.49 12.03
CA MET A 91 17.45 7.93 13.38
C MET A 91 18.40 6.73 13.50
N GLN A 92 18.43 5.86 12.49
CA GLN A 92 19.42 4.78 12.40
C GLN A 92 20.84 5.35 12.34
N HIS A 93 21.07 6.35 11.48
CA HIS A 93 22.38 6.96 11.35
C HIS A 93 22.83 7.68 12.64
N ALA A 94 21.91 8.36 13.32
CA ALA A 94 22.16 9.02 14.59
C ALA A 94 22.52 8.00 15.68
N ALA A 95 21.75 6.92 15.83
CA ALA A 95 22.04 5.82 16.74
C ALA A 95 23.43 5.20 16.46
N SER A 96 23.72 4.90 15.19
CA SER A 96 25.00 4.34 14.73
C SER A 96 26.18 5.28 14.99
N THR A 97 25.97 6.59 14.89
CA THR A 97 27.01 7.59 15.13
C THR A 97 27.30 7.81 16.61
N LEU A 98 26.25 8.00 17.42
CA LEU A 98 26.39 8.23 18.88
C LEU A 98 27.02 7.02 19.58
N THR A 99 26.70 5.80 19.15
CA THR A 99 27.20 4.57 19.78
C THR A 99 28.65 4.23 19.43
N ARG A 100 29.34 5.06 18.63
CA ARG A 100 30.79 4.95 18.41
C ARG A 100 31.60 5.35 19.64
N SER A 101 31.07 6.25 20.46
CA SER A 101 31.75 6.78 21.65
C SER A 101 30.89 6.74 22.92
N LEU A 102 29.58 6.55 22.79
CA LEU A 102 28.64 6.48 23.91
C LEU A 102 28.07 5.08 24.08
N SER A 103 27.64 4.75 25.31
CA SER A 103 26.84 3.56 25.52
C SER A 103 25.49 3.69 24.81
N GLN A 104 24.87 2.57 24.42
CA GLN A 104 23.51 2.59 23.85
C GLN A 104 22.46 3.17 24.81
N ARG A 105 22.69 3.12 26.14
CA ARG A 105 21.80 3.75 27.12
C ARG A 105 21.88 5.27 27.05
N ASP A 106 23.09 5.82 26.96
CA ASP A 106 23.29 7.27 26.86
C ASP A 106 22.82 7.80 25.51
N ALA A 107 23.12 7.07 24.42
CA ALA A 107 22.58 7.38 23.10
C ALA A 107 21.04 7.37 23.11
N GLY A 108 20.42 6.39 23.77
CA GLY A 108 18.96 6.36 23.96
C GLY A 108 18.45 7.60 24.69
N ARG A 109 19.08 7.96 25.82
CA ARG A 109 18.71 9.16 26.57
C ARG A 109 18.81 10.44 25.73
N ILE A 110 19.85 10.59 24.92
CA ILE A 110 20.05 11.75 24.03
C ILE A 110 19.00 11.77 22.91
N LEU A 111 18.70 10.62 22.32
CA LEU A 111 17.73 10.49 21.22
C LEU A 111 16.26 10.50 21.70
N GLY A 112 16.01 10.53 23.01
CA GLY A 112 14.66 10.38 23.57
C GLY A 112 14.06 8.98 23.38
N LEU A 113 14.91 7.97 23.26
CA LEU A 113 14.55 6.58 22.99
C LEU A 113 14.95 5.64 24.14
N SER A 114 14.26 4.51 24.25
CA SER A 114 14.73 3.42 25.11
C SER A 114 15.97 2.75 24.52
N PHE A 115 16.79 2.14 25.39
CA PHE A 115 17.93 1.33 24.97
C PHE A 115 17.53 0.21 23.98
N GLN A 116 16.38 -0.44 24.19
CA GLN A 116 15.88 -1.48 23.28
C GLN A 116 15.62 -0.92 21.88
N ARG A 117 15.05 0.29 21.79
CA ARG A 117 14.79 0.94 20.50
C ARG A 117 16.08 1.32 19.78
N VAL A 118 17.10 1.79 20.51
CA VAL A 118 18.44 1.99 19.95
C VAL A 118 19.00 0.67 19.41
N SER A 119 18.90 -0.42 20.17
CA SER A 119 19.36 -1.74 19.73
C SER A 119 18.66 -2.21 18.45
N GLN A 120 17.35 -1.99 18.33
CA GLN A 120 16.59 -2.29 17.10
C GLN A 120 17.09 -1.48 15.91
N LEU A 121 17.23 -0.16 16.07
CA LEU A 121 17.70 0.72 15.00
C LEU A 121 19.08 0.31 14.45
N LEU A 122 19.96 -0.21 15.33
CA LEU A 122 21.29 -0.72 14.93
C LEU A 122 21.23 -2.07 14.21
N LYS A 123 20.25 -2.93 14.52
CA LYS A 123 20.06 -4.22 13.84
C LYS A 123 19.46 -4.03 12.44
N ASP A 124 18.60 -3.03 12.30
CA ASP A 124 17.91 -2.72 11.05
C ASP A 124 18.72 -1.82 10.11
N GLU A 125 19.95 -1.45 10.47
CA GLU A 125 20.85 -0.69 9.59
C GLU A 125 21.27 -1.60 8.41
N PRO A 126 20.91 -1.26 7.16
CA PRO A 126 21.36 -2.05 6.01
C PRO A 126 22.88 -2.07 5.99
N ALA A 127 23.46 -3.28 6.03
CA ALA A 127 24.89 -3.54 6.15
C ALA A 127 25.71 -2.55 5.32
N ARG A 128 26.33 -1.57 6.00
CA ARG A 128 27.09 -0.49 5.36
C ARG A 128 28.18 -1.12 4.49
N ARG A 129 28.06 -0.94 3.16
CA ARG A 129 29.03 -1.28 2.11
C ARG A 129 30.45 -1.06 2.63
N LYS A 130 31.19 -2.15 2.84
CA LYS A 130 32.59 -2.15 3.30
C LYS A 130 33.41 -1.26 2.36
N THR A 131 33.66 -0.01 2.75
CA THR A 131 34.59 0.86 2.03
C THR A 131 35.96 0.21 2.08
N ARG A 132 36.46 -0.24 0.91
CA ARG A 132 37.81 -0.76 0.74
C ARG A 132 38.78 0.28 1.30
N ARG A 133 39.45 -0.06 2.41
CA ARG A 133 40.69 0.60 2.82
C ARG A 133 41.70 0.34 1.72
N SER A 134 41.89 1.29 0.81
CA SER A 134 43.10 1.35 -0.01
C SER A 134 44.26 1.62 0.95
N LYS A 135 45.08 0.60 1.15
CA LYS A 135 46.36 0.72 1.84
C LYS A 135 47.23 1.70 1.05
N THR A 136 47.79 2.67 1.76
CA THR A 136 49.02 3.36 1.41
C THR A 136 50.14 2.34 1.18
N SER A 137 50.90 2.50 0.11
CA SER A 137 52.27 2.00 -0.10
C SER A 137 52.94 3.13 -0.87
N VAL A 138 53.72 3.98 -0.17
CA VAL A 138 55.20 3.92 -0.08
C VAL A 138 55.84 3.80 -1.45
#